data_AF-A0A453JX33-F1
#
_entry.id   AF-A0A453JX33-F1
#
_cell.length_a   1.000
_cell.length_b   1.000
_cell.length_c   1.000
_cell.angle_alpha   90.00
_cell.angle_beta   90.00
_cell.angle_gamma   90.00
#
_symmetry.space_group_name_H-M   'P 1'
#
loop_
_entity.id
_entity.type
_entity.pdbx_description
1 polymer ?
#
loop_
_entity_poly.entity_id
_entity_poly.type
_entity_poly.pdbx_seq_one_letter_code
_entity_poly.pdbx_strand_id
1 'polypeptide(L)' 'MLCALCPPDVSKVRVGQLTPHAIESLRNIKEFLDVKFIIKPDPNSNTVTLKCVGAGVKNLARKIS' A
#
# COMPACT_ATOMS: atom_id res chain seq x y z
N MET A 1 3.06 -0.81 -3.66
CA MET A 1 3.45 -2.14 -3.12
C MET A 1 4.35 -2.01 -1.90
N LEU A 2 5.46 -1.26 -1.95
CA LEU A 2 6.43 -1.17 -0.85
C LEU A 2 5.82 -0.75 0.50
N CYS A 3 4.87 0.19 0.51
CA CYS A 3 4.17 0.63 1.72
C CYS A 3 3.40 -0.48 2.46
N ALA A 4 3.02 -1.56 1.77
CA ALA A 4 2.33 -2.70 2.38
C ALA A 4 3.30 -3.67 3.07
N LEU A 5 4.60 -3.63 2.74
CA LEU A 5 5.61 -4.51 3.33
C LEU A 5 6.32 -3.91 4.54
N CYS A 6 6.08 -2.63 4.82
CA CYS A 6 6.61 -1.93 5.99
C CYS A 6 6.21 -2.63 7.31
N PRO A 7 6.86 -2.30 8.42
CA PRO A 7 6.36 -2.61 9.76
C PRO A 7 4.88 -2.23 9.94
N PRO A 8 4.21 -2.67 11.03
CA PRO A 8 2.82 -2.33 11.36
C PRO A 8 2.56 -0.84 11.66
N ASP A 9 3.11 0.04 10.83
CA ASP A 9 3.02 1.49 10.87
C ASP A 9 2.19 2.02 9.72
N VAL A 10 1.65 3.21 9.93
CA VAL A 10 0.84 3.92 8.94
C VAL A 10 1.74 4.50 7.87
N SER A 11 1.53 4.06 6.63
CA SER A 11 2.08 4.70 5.44
C SER A 11 1.02 5.54 4.73
N LYS A 12 1.39 6.75 4.31
CA LYS A 12 0.54 7.65 3.52
C LYS A 12 1.30 8.09 2.27
N VAL A 13 0.72 7.85 1.10
CA VAL A 13 1.30 8.24 -0.19
C VAL A 13 0.26 8.92 -1.05
N ARG A 14 0.69 9.94 -1.81
CA ARG A 14 -0.13 10.58 -2.83
C ARG A 14 0.29 10.04 -4.19
N VAL A 15 -0.67 9.58 -4.98
CA VAL A 15 -0.47 9.03 -6.33
C VAL A 15 -1.37 9.75 -7.31
N GLY A 16 -1.14 9.58 -8.61
CA GLY A 16 -2.06 10.04 -9.64
C GLY A 16 -3.38 9.27 -9.64
N GLN A 17 -4.19 9.47 -10.67
CA GLN A 17 -5.45 8.75 -10.85
C GLN A 17 -5.22 7.23 -10.95
N LEU A 18 -6.08 6.46 -10.27
CA LEU A 18 -6.00 5.00 -10.28
C LEU A 18 -6.48 4.44 -11.62
N THR A 19 -5.63 3.64 -12.25
CA THR A 19 -6.00 2.85 -13.44
C THR A 19 -6.66 1.53 -13.02
N PRO A 20 -7.41 0.86 -13.91
CA PRO A 20 -7.99 -0.46 -13.62
C PRO A 20 -6.94 -1.48 -13.16
N HIS A 21 -5.77 -1.47 -13.80
CA HIS A 21 -4.64 -2.35 -13.44
C HIS A 21 -4.08 -2.06 -12.03
N ALA A 22 -4.02 -0.78 -11.64
CA ALA A 22 -3.61 -0.41 -10.28
C ALA A 22 -4.63 -0.90 -9.24
N ILE A 23 -5.92 -0.83 -9.54
CA ILE A 23 -6.98 -1.32 -8.65
C ILE A 23 -6.88 -2.83 -8.46
N GLU A 24 -6.66 -3.58 -9.54
CA GLU A 24 -6.45 -5.03 -9.48
C GLU A 24 -5.23 -5.38 -8.62
N SER A 25 -4.12 -4.66 -8.81
CA SER A 25 -2.92 -4.82 -7.97
C SER A 25 -3.20 -4.58 -6.48
N LEU A 26 -4.00 -3.56 -6.14
CA LEU A 26 -4.41 -3.29 -4.76
C LEU A 26 -5.31 -4.40 -4.18
N ARG A 27 -6.15 -5.04 -5.00
CA ARG A 27 -6.95 -6.21 -4.59
C ARG A 27 -6.07 -7.41 -4.30
N ASN A 28 -5.11 -7.71 -5.17
CA ASN A 28 -4.17 -8.82 -4.98
C ASN A 28 -3.34 -8.62 -3.70
N ILE A 29 -2.90 -7.38 -3.42
CA ILE A 29 -2.19 -7.06 -2.17
C ILE A 29 -3.09 -7.31 -0.95
N LYS A 30 -4.36 -6.92 -1.02
CA LYS A 30 -5.31 -7.19 0.06
C LYS A 30 -5.52 -8.69 0.28
N GLU A 31 -5.68 -9.47 -0.78
CA GLU A 31 -5.92 -10.92 -0.65
C GLU A 31 -4.69 -11.68 -0.15
N PHE A 32 -3.48 -11.26 -0.55
CA PHE A 32 -2.25 -11.95 -0.19
C PHE A 32 -1.67 -11.51 1.16
N LEU A 33 -1.74 -10.21 1.49
CA LEU A 33 -1.11 -9.64 2.70
C LEU A 33 -2.13 -9.17 3.76
N ASP A 34 -3.44 -9.25 3.50
CA ASP A 34 -4.52 -8.65 4.30
C ASP A 34 -4.36 -7.13 4.57
N VAL A 35 -3.62 -6.44 3.70
CA VAL A 35 -3.42 -4.99 3.79
C VAL A 35 -4.56 -4.23 3.12
N LYS A 36 -5.25 -3.39 3.89
CA LYS A 36 -6.33 -2.53 3.38
C LYS A 36 -5.81 -1.12 3.11
N PHE A 37 -6.10 -0.61 1.91
CA PHE A 37 -5.83 0.76 1.53
C PHE A 37 -7.08 1.62 1.70
N ILE A 38 -6.96 2.68 2.50
CA ILE A 38 -7.94 3.76 2.55
C ILE A 38 -7.60 4.73 1.42
N ILE A 39 -8.57 4.92 0.52
CA ILE A 39 -8.42 5.72 -0.68
C ILE A 39 -9.21 7.02 -0.48
N LYS A 40 -8.53 8.17 -0.53
CA LYS A 40 -9.16 9.48 -0.44
C LYS A 40 -8.77 10.32 -1.66
N PRO A 41 -9.71 10.65 -2.57
CA PRO A 41 -9.43 11.58 -3.64
C PRO A 41 -9.15 12.97 -3.06
N ASP A 42 -8.22 13.70 -3.67
CA ASP A 42 -7.93 15.07 -3.32
C ASP A 42 -8.82 15.98 -4.22
N PRO A 43 -9.69 16.84 -3.66
CA PRO A 43 -10.64 17.60 -4.47
C PRO A 43 -10.00 18.72 -5.29
N ASN A 44 -8.78 19.14 -4.94
CA ASN A 44 -8.09 20.26 -5.57
C ASN A 44 -7.04 19.81 -6.60
N SER A 45 -6.78 18.50 -6.68
CA SER A 45 -5.76 17.95 -7.57
C SER A 45 -6.25 16.63 -8.17
N ASN A 46 -5.81 16.28 -9.38
CA ASN A 46 -6.12 14.98 -10.00
C ASN A 46 -5.34 13.81 -9.37
N THR A 47 -5.16 13.86 -8.04
CA THR A 47 -4.38 12.91 -7.25
C THR A 47 -5.24 12.24 -6.20
N VAL A 48 -4.78 11.07 -5.78
CA VAL A 48 -5.45 10.23 -4.79
C VAL A 48 -4.46 9.95 -3.66
N THR A 49 -4.90 10.15 -2.43
CA THR A 49 -4.14 9.77 -1.25
C THR A 49 -4.49 8.35 -0.85
N LEU A 50 -3.48 7.49 -0.80
CA LEU A 50 -3.58 6.12 -0.29
C LEU A 50 -2.97 6.07 1.11
N LYS A 51 -3.69 5.47 2.05
CA LYS A 51 -3.21 5.21 3.41
C LYS A 51 -3.36 3.72 3.72
N CYS A 52 -2.32 3.07 4.24
CA CYS A 52 -2.36 1.68 4.67
C CYS A 52 -1.54 1.48 5.94
N VAL A 53 -1.76 0.34 6.61
CA VAL A 53 -0.86 -0.17 7.64
C VAL A 53 -0.06 -1.32 7.04
N GLY A 54 1.25 -1.33 7.24
CA GLY A 54 2.12 -2.37 6.70
C GLY A 54 1.85 -3.75 7.33
N ALA A 55 2.11 -4.81 6.57
CA ALA A 55 1.92 -6.20 6.99
C ALA A 55 3.01 -6.70 7.96
N GLY A 56 4.07 -5.91 8.21
CA GLY A 56 5.12 -6.29 9.16
C GLY A 56 6.06 -7.39 8.67
N VAL A 57 6.16 -7.58 7.35
CA VAL A 57 6.94 -8.66 6.75
C VAL A 57 8.43 -8.44 7.01
N LYS A 58 9.12 -9.49 7.44
CA LYS A 58 10.58 -9.48 7.65
C LYS A 58 11.26 -10.31 6.58
N ASN A 59 12.44 -9.88 6.13
CA ASN A 59 13.23 -10.67 5.21
C ASN A 59 13.82 -11.90 5.94
N LEU A 60 13.21 -13.07 5.72
CA LEU A 60 13.62 -14.34 6.33
C LEU A 60 14.98 -14.86 5.81
N ALA A 61 15.40 -14.43 4.61
CA ALA A 61 16.67 -14.86 4.02
C ALA A 61 17.87 -14.05 4.56
N ARG A 62 17.63 -12.97 5.31
CA ARG A 62 18.71 -12.19 5.90
C ARG A 62 19.34 -12.97 7.06
N LYS A 63 20.58 -13.39 6.91
CA LYS A 63 21.39 -13.91 8.01
C LYS A 63 21.61 -12.79 9.04
N ILE A 64 21.18 -13.03 10.27
CA ILE A 64 21.47 -12.14 11.40
C ILE A 64 22.90 -12.50 11.83
N SER A 65 23.84 -11.55 11.68
CA SER A 65 25.22 -11.69 12.13
C SER A 65 25.39 -11.15 13.53
#